data_AF-A0AA43M3Y3-F1
#
_entry.id   AF-A0AA43M3Y3-F1
#
_cell.length_a   1.000
_cell.length_b   1.000
_cell.length_c   1.000
_cell.angle_alpha   90.00
_cell.angle_beta   90.00
_cell.angle_gamma   90.00
#
_symmetry.space_group_name_H-M   'P 1'
#
loop_
_entity.id
_entity.type
_entity.pdbx_description
1 polymer ?
#
loop_
_entity_poly.entity_id
_entity_poly.type
_entity_poly.pdbx_seq_one_letter_code
_entity_poly.pdbx_strand_id
1 'polypeptide(L)'
;MSNAICQSCTKFITCESPCAAIQTLYQIYDAQDEKDKTVRIRNLKRQLGIQDAEPSRSLKRLADQIIKRFPEFSIIREFNIKIGYVVSQERKRGEKITYADCRKVQEVFRAYLPYDFIITFYERNTGMLNENQQKVLMLHELRHITIGEKGLKIRPHDIEDFKDILEPYGLDWNEPGKELPDILGGE
;
A
#
# COMPACT_ATOMS: atom_id res chain seq x y z
N MET A 1 -26.29 -28.73 16.09
CA MET A 1 -24.84 -28.47 15.91
C MET A 1 -24.12 -28.88 17.18
N SER A 2 -23.27 -29.91 17.13
CA SER A 2 -22.60 -30.50 18.30
C SER A 2 -21.24 -29.85 18.55
N ASN A 3 -21.19 -28.89 19.47
CA ASN A 3 -19.93 -28.47 20.07
C ASN A 3 -19.63 -29.39 21.26
N ALA A 4 -18.42 -29.95 21.35
CA ALA A 4 -18.01 -30.84 22.45
C ALA A 4 -18.23 -30.19 23.83
N ILE A 5 -18.08 -28.86 23.92
CA ILE A 5 -18.32 -28.08 25.14
C ILE A 5 -19.81 -28.08 25.50
N CYS A 6 -20.70 -27.94 24.50
CA CYS A 6 -22.14 -28.01 24.70
C CYS A 6 -22.58 -29.40 25.16
N GLN A 7 -21.97 -30.47 24.63
CA GLN A 7 -22.36 -31.85 24.94
C GLN A 7 -22.10 -32.23 26.40
N SER A 8 -21.10 -31.62 27.04
CA SER A 8 -20.83 -31.76 28.47
C SER A 8 -21.69 -30.88 29.39
N CYS A 9 -22.56 -30.03 28.82
CA CYS A 9 -23.39 -29.11 29.59
C CYS A 9 -24.66 -29.80 30.10
N THR A 10 -24.95 -29.68 31.40
CA THR A 10 -26.15 -30.27 32.03
C THR A 10 -27.46 -29.70 31.49
N LYS A 11 -27.44 -28.53 30.84
CA LYS A 11 -28.61 -27.87 30.22
C LYS A 11 -28.69 -28.07 28.71
N PHE A 12 -27.82 -28.89 28.12
CA PHE A 12 -27.72 -29.09 26.67
C PHE A 12 -29.04 -29.51 26.01
N ILE A 13 -29.80 -30.38 26.68
CA ILE A 13 -31.07 -30.92 26.18
C ILE A 13 -32.11 -29.81 25.93
N THR A 14 -32.01 -28.69 26.67
CA THR A 14 -32.93 -27.56 26.59
C THR A 14 -32.43 -26.39 25.73
N CYS A 15 -31.24 -26.51 25.12
CA CYS A 15 -30.66 -25.44 24.31
C CYS A 15 -30.91 -25.67 22.82
N GLU A 16 -31.72 -24.82 22.20
CA GLU A 16 -31.97 -24.83 20.76
C GLU A 16 -30.86 -24.12 19.95
N SER A 17 -30.07 -23.25 20.59
CA SER A 17 -28.99 -22.48 19.97
C SER A 17 -27.73 -22.42 20.86
N PRO A 18 -26.54 -22.10 20.30
CA PRO A 18 -25.32 -21.92 21.07
C PRO A 18 -25.51 -20.82 22.12
N CYS A 19 -25.20 -21.12 23.38
CA CYS A 19 -25.39 -20.14 24.46
C CYS A 19 -24.41 -18.97 24.34
N ALA A 20 -24.82 -17.80 24.83
CA ALA A 20 -24.01 -16.58 24.79
C ALA A 20 -22.61 -16.78 25.39
N ALA A 21 -22.47 -17.60 26.44
CA ALA A 21 -21.18 -17.89 27.06
C ALA A 21 -20.19 -18.57 26.10
N ILE A 22 -20.66 -19.46 25.22
CA ILE A 22 -19.82 -20.13 24.22
C ILE A 22 -19.44 -19.16 23.11
N GLN A 23 -20.36 -18.30 22.68
CA GLN A 23 -20.05 -17.25 21.70
C GLN A 23 -18.97 -16.30 22.24
N THR A 24 -19.09 -15.86 23.49
CA THR A 24 -18.07 -15.03 24.14
C THR A 24 -16.74 -15.77 24.29
N LEU A 25 -16.75 -17.07 24.60
CA LEU A 25 -15.53 -17.87 24.67
C LEU A 25 -14.79 -17.92 23.33
N TYR A 26 -15.50 -18.14 22.22
CA TYR A 26 -14.90 -18.12 20.88
C TYR A 26 -14.36 -16.74 20.52
N GLN A 27 -15.09 -15.67 20.84
CA GLN A 27 -14.60 -14.30 20.61
C GLN A 27 -13.30 -14.02 21.39
N ILE A 28 -13.21 -14.47 22.64
CA ILE A 28 -11.99 -14.34 23.45
C ILE A 28 -10.86 -15.19 22.85
N TYR A 29 -11.16 -16.43 22.47
CA TYR A 29 -10.19 -17.32 21.84
C TYR A 29 -9.64 -16.73 20.53
N ASP A 30 -10.50 -16.26 19.63
CA ASP A 30 -10.11 -15.68 18.34
C ASP A 30 -9.24 -14.43 18.56
N ALA A 31 -9.61 -13.57 19.51
CA ALA A 31 -8.84 -12.38 19.85
C ALA A 31 -7.45 -12.72 20.44
N GLN A 32 -7.37 -13.75 21.29
CA GLN A 32 -6.10 -14.22 21.84
C GLN A 32 -5.21 -14.87 20.78
N ASP A 33 -5.77 -15.73 19.94
CA ASP A 33 -5.07 -16.41 18.85
C ASP A 33 -4.54 -15.40 17.81
N GLU A 34 -5.32 -14.38 17.45
CA GLU A 34 -4.84 -13.30 16.56
C GLU A 34 -3.65 -12.54 17.17
N LYS A 35 -3.73 -12.22 18.46
CA LYS A 35 -2.64 -11.54 19.19
C LYS A 35 -1.38 -12.40 19.20
N ASP A 36 -1.51 -13.69 19.53
CA ASP A 36 -0.38 -14.62 19.62
C ASP A 36 0.26 -14.87 18.25
N LYS A 37 -0.54 -15.05 17.20
CA LYS A 37 -0.05 -15.14 15.81
C LYS A 37 0.71 -13.89 15.40
N THR A 38 0.18 -12.71 15.71
CA THR A 38 0.82 -11.43 15.38
C THR A 38 2.18 -11.28 16.07
N VAL A 39 2.26 -11.65 17.35
CA VAL A 39 3.52 -11.62 18.11
C VAL A 39 4.53 -12.61 17.54
N ARG A 40 4.11 -13.84 17.22
CA ARG A 40 4.98 -14.87 16.62
C ARG A 40 5.53 -14.43 15.26
N ILE A 41 4.67 -13.90 14.38
CA ILE A 41 5.08 -13.40 13.06
C ILE A 41 6.08 -12.24 13.21
N ARG A 42 5.83 -11.29 14.13
CA ARG A 42 6.75 -10.17 14.39
C ARG A 42 8.12 -10.67 14.86
N ASN A 43 8.14 -11.63 15.78
CA ASN A 43 9.39 -12.18 16.31
C ASN A 43 10.17 -12.96 15.25
N LEU A 44 9.48 -13.75 14.42
CA LEU A 44 10.08 -14.46 13.29
C LEU A 44 10.67 -13.50 12.26
N LYS A 45 9.94 -12.44 11.89
CA LYS A 45 10.46 -11.38 10.99
C LYS A 45 11.75 -10.77 11.52
N ARG A 46 11.79 -10.44 12.82
CA ARG A 46 12.98 -9.88 13.48
C ARG A 46 14.14 -10.87 13.48
N GLN A 47 13.90 -12.14 13.79
CA GLN A 47 14.94 -13.19 13.81
C GLN A 47 15.53 -13.46 12.42
N LEU A 48 14.69 -13.39 11.39
CA LEU A 48 15.09 -13.61 10.00
C LEU A 48 15.69 -12.35 9.34
N GLY A 49 15.71 -11.21 10.05
CA GLY A 49 16.20 -9.94 9.49
C GLY A 49 15.38 -9.44 8.30
N ILE A 50 14.13 -9.89 8.17
CA ILE A 50 13.25 -9.51 7.05
C ILE A 50 12.92 -8.04 7.20
N GLN A 51 13.40 -7.22 6.26
CA GLN A 51 12.99 -5.83 6.16
C GLN A 51 11.59 -5.78 5.56
N ASP A 52 10.69 -5.05 6.21
CA ASP A 52 9.32 -4.89 5.73
C ASP A 52 9.24 -3.99 4.48
N ALA A 53 10.34 -3.36 4.10
CA ALA A 53 10.43 -2.53 2.91
C ALA A 53 11.85 -2.55 2.32
N GLU A 54 11.95 -2.65 1.00
CA GLU A 54 13.22 -2.78 0.28
C GLU A 54 13.32 -1.80 -0.91
N PRO A 55 14.50 -1.20 -1.16
CA PRO A 55 14.69 -0.34 -2.33
C PRO A 55 14.46 -1.09 -3.64
N SER A 56 13.65 -0.54 -4.54
CA SER A 56 13.32 -1.18 -5.81
C SER A 56 13.96 -0.48 -7.00
N ARG A 57 14.83 -1.22 -7.70
CA ARG A 57 15.46 -0.76 -8.94
C ARG A 57 14.48 -0.72 -10.12
N SER A 58 13.48 -1.61 -10.14
CA SER A 58 12.47 -1.63 -11.20
C SER A 58 11.59 -0.39 -11.14
N LEU A 59 11.09 -0.04 -9.95
CA LEU A 59 10.31 1.19 -9.73
C LEU A 59 11.11 2.44 -10.07
N LYS A 60 12.41 2.47 -9.73
CA LYS A 60 13.28 3.57 -10.14
C LYS A 60 13.34 3.72 -11.67
N ARG A 61 13.57 2.63 -12.41
CA ARG A 61 13.61 2.66 -13.88
C ARG A 61 12.29 3.13 -14.48
N LEU A 62 11.18 2.64 -13.93
CA LEU A 62 9.83 3.04 -14.33
C LEU A 62 9.61 4.54 -14.15
N ALA A 63 9.95 5.07 -12.98
CA ALA A 63 9.85 6.49 -12.69
C ALA A 63 10.76 7.33 -13.60
N ASP A 64 12.01 6.89 -13.84
CA ASP A 64 12.93 7.56 -14.75
C ASP A 64 12.36 7.65 -16.17
N GLN A 65 11.66 6.62 -16.65
CA GLN A 65 10.99 6.64 -17.95
C GLN A 65 9.84 7.66 -17.98
N ILE A 66 9.01 7.67 -16.95
CA ILE A 66 7.87 8.61 -16.83
C ILE A 66 8.36 10.06 -16.74
N ILE A 67 9.36 10.34 -15.88
CA ILE A 67 9.92 11.69 -15.72
C ILE A 67 10.54 12.21 -17.03
N LYS A 68 11.14 11.33 -17.84
CA LYS A 68 11.66 11.70 -19.16
C LYS A 68 10.56 11.97 -20.17
N ARG A 69 9.49 11.17 -20.14
CA ARG A 69 8.39 11.22 -21.12
C ARG A 69 7.49 12.44 -20.94
N PHE A 70 7.15 12.79 -19.70
CA PHE A 70 6.17 13.85 -19.41
C PHE A 70 6.87 15.17 -19.01
N PRO A 71 6.65 16.27 -19.75
CA PRO A 71 7.26 17.56 -19.44
C PRO A 71 6.89 18.14 -18.08
N GLU A 72 5.72 17.78 -17.53
CA GLU A 72 5.23 18.26 -16.22
C GLU A 72 6.19 17.94 -15.06
N PHE A 73 7.05 16.93 -15.23
CA PHE A 73 8.07 16.54 -14.24
C PHE A 73 9.43 17.18 -14.49
N SER A 74 9.54 18.21 -15.36
CA SER A 74 10.80 18.93 -15.57
C SER A 74 11.36 19.49 -14.26
N ILE A 75 10.49 19.95 -13.35
CA ILE A 75 10.85 20.44 -12.02
C ILE A 75 11.67 19.43 -11.21
N ILE A 76 11.41 18.13 -11.35
CA ILE A 76 12.14 17.09 -10.62
C ILE A 76 13.61 17.07 -11.08
N ARG A 77 13.83 17.26 -12.38
CA ARG A 77 15.17 17.30 -12.99
C ARG A 77 15.87 18.62 -12.74
N GLU A 78 15.18 19.74 -12.94
CA GLU A 78 15.71 21.10 -12.79
C GLU A 78 16.16 21.39 -11.36
N PHE A 79 15.38 20.96 -10.37
CA PHE A 79 15.70 21.13 -8.95
C PHE A 79 16.47 19.96 -8.35
N ASN A 80 16.86 18.97 -9.16
CA ASN A 80 17.59 17.77 -8.73
C ASN A 80 16.95 17.07 -7.52
N ILE A 81 15.61 16.91 -7.56
CA ILE A 81 14.84 16.31 -6.47
C ILE A 81 15.19 14.82 -6.38
N LYS A 82 15.66 14.38 -5.21
CA LYS A 82 16.08 13.00 -4.97
C LYS A 82 14.91 12.17 -4.45
N ILE A 83 14.52 11.15 -5.20
CA ILE A 83 13.39 10.27 -4.86
C ILE A 83 13.92 8.86 -4.56
N GLY A 84 13.56 8.33 -3.40
CA GLY A 84 13.75 6.93 -3.04
C GLY A 84 12.54 6.11 -3.48
N TYR A 85 12.77 4.93 -4.06
CA TYR A 85 11.71 4.02 -4.51
C TYR A 85 11.78 2.72 -3.72
N VAL A 86 10.68 2.35 -3.09
CA VAL A 86 10.64 1.25 -2.13
C VAL A 86 9.43 0.35 -2.41
N VAL A 87 9.60 -0.95 -2.24
CA VAL A 87 8.51 -1.92 -2.18
C VAL A 87 8.32 -2.35 -0.74
N SER A 88 7.11 -2.31 -0.23
CA SER A 88 6.77 -2.69 1.14
C SER A 88 5.86 -3.91 1.18
N GLN A 89 6.18 -4.83 2.08
CA GLN A 89 5.37 -5.99 2.43
C GLN A 89 4.30 -5.68 3.49
N GLU A 90 4.32 -4.47 4.05
CA GLU A 90 3.39 -4.06 5.09
C GLU A 90 1.96 -3.99 4.55
N ARG A 91 1.02 -4.48 5.37
CA ARG A 91 -0.39 -4.23 5.14
C ARG A 91 -0.73 -2.90 5.81
N LYS A 92 -0.87 -1.84 5.03
CA LYS A 92 -1.54 -0.63 5.53
C LYS A 92 -2.96 -1.02 5.96
N ARG A 93 -3.25 -0.89 7.26
CA ARG A 93 -4.59 -1.06 7.83
C ARG A 93 -5.32 0.28 7.69
N GLY A 94 -6.39 0.32 6.91
CA GLY A 94 -7.24 1.49 6.71
C GLY A 94 -8.54 1.08 6.03
N GLU A 95 -9.55 1.95 6.04
CA GLU A 95 -10.84 1.72 5.38
C GLU A 95 -10.71 1.65 3.85
N LYS A 96 -9.67 2.27 3.28
CA LYS A 96 -9.37 2.29 1.84
C LYS A 96 -8.10 1.49 1.54
N ILE A 97 -8.11 0.77 0.42
CA ILE A 97 -6.94 0.06 -0.10
C ILE A 97 -5.94 1.10 -0.64
N THR A 98 -4.73 1.14 -0.10
CA THR A 98 -3.64 2.00 -0.58
C THR A 98 -2.67 1.16 -1.41
N TYR A 99 -2.54 1.45 -2.71
CA TYR A 99 -1.63 0.74 -3.59
C TYR A 99 -0.19 1.27 -3.50
N ALA A 100 -0.04 2.59 -3.45
CA ALA A 100 1.24 3.26 -3.23
C ALA A 100 1.05 4.53 -2.40
N ASP A 101 2.14 5.09 -1.90
CA ASP A 101 2.16 6.43 -1.32
C ASP A 101 3.49 7.17 -1.53
N CYS A 102 3.38 8.48 -1.76
CA CYS A 102 4.49 9.41 -1.82
C CYS A 102 4.63 10.20 -0.51
N ARG A 103 5.80 10.15 0.12
CA ARG A 103 6.10 10.84 1.39
C ARG A 103 7.29 11.78 1.24
N LYS A 104 7.16 13.00 1.76
CA LYS A 104 8.28 13.94 1.90
C LYS A 104 9.11 13.51 3.10
N VAL A 105 10.41 13.40 2.91
CA VAL A 105 11.35 13.10 4.00
C VAL A 105 11.36 14.29 4.97
N GLN A 106 11.11 14.00 6.25
CA GLN A 106 11.18 15.03 7.29
C GLN A 106 12.60 15.57 7.39
N GLU A 107 12.74 16.87 7.68
CA GLU A 107 14.03 17.56 7.67
C GLU A 107 15.08 16.88 8.55
N VAL A 108 14.67 16.42 9.74
CA VAL A 108 15.55 15.70 10.67
C VAL A 108 16.11 14.40 10.08
N PHE A 109 15.36 13.72 9.22
CA PHE A 109 15.80 12.48 8.57
C PHE A 109 16.65 12.72 7.34
N ARG A 110 16.61 13.92 6.74
CA ARG A 110 17.50 14.29 5.63
C ARG A 110 18.97 14.34 6.02
N ALA A 111 19.26 14.51 7.32
CA ALA A 111 20.62 14.38 7.84
C ALA A 111 21.21 12.97 7.65
N TYR A 112 20.34 11.96 7.53
CA TYR A 112 20.72 10.54 7.40
C TYR A 112 20.36 9.92 6.05
N LEU A 113 19.36 10.48 5.36
CA LEU A 113 18.82 9.93 4.12
C LEU A 113 19.10 10.87 2.93
N PRO A 114 19.65 10.36 1.81
CA PRO A 114 19.98 11.17 0.64
C PRO A 114 18.75 11.44 -0.25
N TYR A 115 17.54 11.54 0.32
CA TYR A 115 16.29 11.65 -0.43
C TYR A 115 15.43 12.82 0.08
N ASP A 116 14.76 13.48 -0.84
CA ASP A 116 13.72 14.49 -0.59
C ASP A 116 12.35 13.84 -0.41
N PHE A 117 12.07 12.80 -1.20
CA PHE A 117 10.81 12.06 -1.18
C PHE A 117 11.08 10.55 -1.21
N ILE A 118 10.13 9.77 -0.68
CA ILE A 118 10.10 8.31 -0.78
C ILE A 118 8.74 7.92 -1.36
N ILE A 119 8.77 7.22 -2.48
CA ILE A 119 7.59 6.58 -3.07
C ILE A 119 7.62 5.10 -2.70
N THR A 120 6.56 4.63 -2.05
CA THR A 120 6.44 3.25 -1.58
C THR A 120 5.28 2.55 -2.28
N PHE A 121 5.54 1.38 -2.85
CA PHE A 121 4.50 0.51 -3.42
C PHE A 121 4.24 -0.64 -2.45
N TYR A 122 2.98 -0.94 -2.14
CA TYR A 122 2.61 -2.02 -1.22
C TYR A 122 2.37 -3.31 -2.00
N GLU A 123 3.33 -4.23 -1.94
CA GLU A 123 3.37 -5.43 -2.82
C GLU A 123 2.11 -6.27 -2.73
N ARG A 124 1.53 -6.41 -1.54
CA ARG A 124 0.27 -7.14 -1.34
C ARG A 124 -0.90 -6.59 -2.18
N ASN A 125 -0.88 -5.29 -2.45
CA ASN A 125 -1.94 -4.61 -3.21
C ASN A 125 -1.53 -4.43 -4.67
N THR A 126 -0.24 -4.21 -4.94
CA THR A 126 0.26 -3.97 -6.31
C THR A 126 0.66 -5.23 -7.07
N GLY A 127 0.81 -6.37 -6.39
CA GLY A 127 1.31 -7.62 -7.00
C GLY A 127 0.39 -8.20 -8.09
N MET A 128 -0.88 -7.81 -8.11
CA MET A 128 -1.85 -8.21 -9.14
C MET A 128 -1.97 -7.19 -10.27
N LEU A 129 -1.30 -6.04 -10.17
CA LEU A 129 -1.34 -4.99 -11.19
C LEU A 129 -0.41 -5.35 -12.36
N ASN A 130 -0.92 -5.23 -13.58
CA ASN A 130 -0.12 -5.35 -14.79
C ASN A 130 0.85 -4.17 -14.96
N GLU A 131 1.80 -4.27 -15.90
CA GLU A 131 2.83 -3.25 -16.10
C GLU A 131 2.25 -1.87 -16.41
N ASN A 132 1.17 -1.79 -17.19
CA ASN A 132 0.56 -0.51 -17.56
C ASN A 132 -0.19 0.13 -16.38
N GLN A 133 -0.84 -0.68 -15.54
CA GLN A 133 -1.41 -0.24 -14.25
C GLN A 133 -0.32 0.28 -13.30
N GLN A 134 0.85 -0.38 -13.27
CA GLN A 134 2.00 0.10 -12.48
C GLN A 134 2.56 1.43 -13.02
N LYS A 135 2.62 1.61 -14.35
CA LYS A 135 3.01 2.88 -14.99
C LYS A 135 2.07 4.02 -14.57
N VAL A 136 0.76 3.79 -14.63
CA VAL A 136 -0.27 4.77 -14.21
C VAL A 136 -0.17 5.09 -12.73
N LEU A 137 0.02 4.07 -11.88
CA LEU A 137 0.21 4.28 -10.44
C LEU A 137 1.48 5.09 -10.15
N MET A 138 2.59 4.81 -10.83
CA MET A 138 3.82 5.59 -10.66
C MET A 138 3.64 7.04 -11.13
N LEU A 139 2.95 7.26 -12.25
CA LEU A 139 2.60 8.60 -12.72
C LEU A 139 1.82 9.37 -11.66
N HIS A 140 0.83 8.73 -11.04
CA HIS A 140 0.06 9.30 -9.93
C HIS A 140 0.97 9.72 -8.76
N GLU A 141 1.84 8.82 -8.29
CA GLU A 141 2.71 9.11 -7.16
C GLU A 141 3.69 10.26 -7.42
N LEU A 142 4.16 10.40 -8.66
CA LEU A 142 5.04 11.50 -9.06
C LEU A 142 4.31 12.85 -9.07
N ARG A 143 3.01 12.90 -9.38
CA ARG A 143 2.20 14.14 -9.37
C ARG A 143 2.02 14.74 -7.97
N HIS A 144 2.22 13.96 -6.91
CA HIS A 144 2.26 14.49 -5.55
C HIS A 144 3.44 15.39 -5.29
N ILE A 145 4.53 15.26 -6.06
CA ILE A 145 5.75 16.04 -5.85
C ILE A 145 5.56 17.42 -6.47
N THR A 146 5.48 18.44 -5.62
CA THR A 146 5.37 19.82 -6.09
C THR A 146 6.28 20.77 -5.31
N ILE A 147 6.43 21.98 -5.81
CA ILE A 147 7.13 23.08 -5.15
C ILE A 147 6.07 24.11 -4.73
N GLY A 148 6.03 24.45 -3.44
CA GLY A 148 5.26 25.59 -2.93
C GLY A 148 6.17 26.74 -2.56
N GLU A 149 5.58 27.82 -2.03
CA GLU A 149 6.33 29.03 -1.63
C GLU A 149 7.44 28.76 -0.62
N LYS A 150 7.27 27.74 0.23
CA LYS A 150 8.24 27.32 1.27
C LYS A 150 9.13 26.14 0.84
N GLY A 151 9.20 25.85 -0.45
CA GLY A 151 9.98 24.74 -1.02
C GLY A 151 9.15 23.49 -1.28
N LEU A 152 9.80 22.32 -1.25
CA LEU A 152 9.20 21.03 -1.61
C LEU A 152 7.96 20.72 -0.76
N LYS A 153 6.85 20.35 -1.39
CA LYS A 153 5.62 19.92 -0.69
C LYS A 153 5.01 18.68 -1.35
N ILE A 154 4.17 18.00 -0.59
CA ILE A 154 3.23 17.02 -1.13
C ILE A 154 1.94 17.75 -1.48
N ARG A 155 1.47 17.59 -2.72
CA ARG A 155 0.09 17.91 -3.09
C ARG A 155 -0.81 16.81 -2.51
N PRO A 156 -1.80 17.13 -1.65
CA PRO A 156 -2.77 16.14 -1.19
C PRO A 156 -3.49 15.51 -2.39
N HIS A 157 -3.83 14.23 -2.30
CA HIS A 157 -4.72 13.62 -3.28
C HIS A 157 -6.05 14.36 -3.26
N ASP A 158 -6.45 14.96 -4.38
CA ASP A 158 -7.87 15.21 -4.59
C ASP A 158 -8.52 13.98 -5.25
N ILE A 159 -9.78 13.72 -4.94
CA ILE A 159 -10.57 12.72 -5.69
C ILE A 159 -10.64 13.12 -7.18
N GLU A 160 -10.47 14.41 -7.46
CA GLU A 160 -10.32 14.99 -8.79
C GLU A 160 -8.97 14.64 -9.47
N ASP A 161 -7.84 14.59 -8.75
CA ASP A 161 -6.54 14.14 -9.30
C ASP A 161 -6.59 12.66 -9.73
N PHE A 162 -7.45 11.87 -9.08
CA PHE A 162 -7.76 10.52 -9.53
C PHE A 162 -8.65 10.57 -10.77
N LYS A 163 -9.72 11.39 -10.80
CA LYS A 163 -10.56 11.58 -12.00
C LYS A 163 -9.75 11.98 -13.24
N ASP A 164 -8.72 12.82 -13.13
CA ASP A 164 -7.87 13.22 -14.26
C ASP A 164 -7.04 12.05 -14.85
N ILE A 165 -6.82 11.00 -14.06
CA ILE A 165 -6.24 9.73 -14.51
C ILE A 165 -7.36 8.76 -14.97
N LEU A 166 -8.52 8.77 -14.32
CA LEU A 166 -9.67 7.92 -14.63
C LEU A 166 -10.45 8.36 -15.88
N GLU A 167 -10.44 9.63 -16.27
CA GLU A 167 -11.08 10.14 -17.50
C GLU A 167 -10.43 9.55 -18.77
N PRO A 168 -9.09 9.55 -18.91
CA PRO A 168 -8.44 8.93 -20.06
C PRO A 168 -8.35 7.39 -19.98
N TYR A 169 -8.33 6.77 -18.79
CA TYR A 169 -8.07 5.32 -18.63
C TYR A 169 -9.21 4.49 -18.02
N GLY A 170 -10.31 5.13 -17.62
CA GLY A 170 -11.52 4.52 -17.06
C GLY A 170 -11.52 4.38 -15.53
N LEU A 171 -12.73 4.42 -14.93
CA LEU A 171 -12.96 4.28 -13.48
C LEU A 171 -12.40 2.96 -12.90
N ASP A 172 -12.41 1.90 -13.70
CA ASP A 172 -12.03 0.55 -13.26
C ASP A 172 -10.57 0.19 -13.65
N TRP A 173 -9.69 1.18 -13.72
CA TRP A 173 -8.27 0.99 -14.09
C TRP A 173 -7.56 -0.10 -13.28
N ASN A 174 -8.00 -0.39 -12.05
CA ASN A 174 -7.44 -1.39 -11.14
C ASN A 174 -8.15 -2.75 -11.20
N GLU A 175 -9.11 -2.95 -12.11
CA GLU A 175 -9.77 -4.24 -12.27
C GLU A 175 -8.77 -5.31 -12.76
N PRO A 176 -8.79 -6.50 -12.15
CA PRO A 176 -7.97 -7.62 -12.61
C PRO A 176 -8.27 -7.96 -14.07
N GLY A 177 -7.24 -7.97 -14.92
CA GLY A 177 -7.36 -8.33 -16.33
C GLY A 177 -7.74 -7.20 -17.28
N LYS A 178 -7.92 -5.97 -16.79
CA LYS A 178 -8.15 -4.81 -17.66
C LYS A 178 -6.86 -4.39 -18.37
N GLU A 179 -6.90 -4.36 -19.69
CA GLU A 179 -5.80 -3.81 -20.49
C GLU A 179 -5.87 -2.30 -20.49
N LEU A 180 -4.78 -1.66 -20.02
CA LEU A 180 -4.60 -0.22 -20.13
C LEU A 180 -3.64 0.07 -21.28
N PRO A 181 -3.85 1.16 -22.05
CA PRO A 181 -2.90 1.57 -23.07
C PRO A 181 -1.54 1.90 -22.44
N ASP A 182 -0.47 1.62 -23.18
CA ASP A 182 0.87 1.95 -22.71
C ASP A 182 1.12 3.47 -22.77
N ILE A 183 1.15 4.10 -21.59
CA ILE A 183 1.36 5.55 -21.46
C ILE A 183 2.78 6.00 -21.83
N LEU A 184 3.73 5.06 -21.86
CA LEU A 184 5.10 5.33 -22.30
C LEU A 184 5.26 5.18 -23.82
N GLY A 185 4.23 4.70 -24.52
CA GLY A 185 4.26 4.35 -25.93
C GLY A 185 4.99 3.02 -26.12
N GLY A 186 4.23 1.96 -26.43
CA GLY A 186 4.79 0.78 -27.07
C GLY A 186 4.96 1.05 -28.56
N GLU A 187 5.92 0.37 -29.20
CA GLU A 187 5.79 0.05 -30.62
C GLU A 187 4.47 -0.68 -30.90
#